data_AF-A0A937UII3-F1
#
_entry.id   AF-A0A937UII3-F1
#
_cell.length_a   1.000
_cell.length_b   1.000
_cell.length_c   1.000
_cell.angle_alpha   90.00
_cell.angle_beta   90.00
_cell.angle_gamma   90.00
#
_symmetry.space_group_name_H-M   'P 1'
#
loop_
_entity.id
_entity.type
_entity.pdbx_description
1 polymer ?
#
loop_
_entity_poly.entity_id
_entity_poly.type
_entity_poly.pdbx_seq_one_letter_code
_entity_poly.pdbx_strand_id
1 'polypeptide(L)'
;MEKAANDERLKEIEALVVSFCVKHLNEDLQGYALRLCDTLGRKRKISMIRGKKEIWAASIIYVIARLNFLFDPENELFLSADTVCDFFGTKKSTIGNKATQIENACNLGMGAQGYCSPEISDALTLVELPNGLVIPKSMLPKPEIVVEFADKKEEREFQEYMAEQKRLKDQKTQEEKTRRAEINRKIARDKRKEQDGQLSLFDDP
;
A
#
# COMPACT_ATOMS: atom_id res chain seq x y z
N MET A 1 -16.10 12.43 25.33
CA MET A 1 -16.97 12.31 24.15
C MET A 1 -16.19 12.41 22.84
N GLU A 2 -15.35 13.43 22.63
CA GLU A 2 -14.60 13.62 21.37
C GLU A 2 -13.64 12.47 21.00
N LYS A 3 -13.00 11.82 21.98
CA LYS A 3 -12.13 10.66 21.73
C LYS A 3 -12.92 9.45 21.19
N ALA A 4 -14.03 9.09 21.83
CA ALA A 4 -14.87 7.97 21.39
C ALA A 4 -15.44 8.19 19.98
N ALA A 5 -15.83 9.43 19.65
CA ALA A 5 -16.28 9.79 18.31
C ALA A 5 -15.16 9.72 17.25
N ASN A 6 -13.92 10.09 17.61
CA ASN A 6 -12.76 9.89 16.73
C ASN A 6 -12.47 8.40 16.53
N ASP A 7 -12.59 7.57 17.58
CA ASP A 7 -12.34 6.12 17.50
C ASP A 7 -13.40 5.42 16.63
N GLU A 8 -14.67 5.80 16.73
CA GLU A 8 -15.72 5.30 15.85
C GLU A 8 -15.49 5.73 14.40
N ARG A 9 -15.16 7.01 14.18
CA ARG A 9 -14.82 7.54 12.87
C ARG A 9 -13.62 6.81 12.26
N LEU A 10 -12.61 6.47 13.07
CA LEU A 10 -11.44 5.73 12.62
C LEU A 10 -11.83 4.36 12.08
N LYS A 11 -12.70 3.62 12.77
CA LYS A 11 -13.21 2.32 12.29
C LYS A 11 -13.95 2.43 10.95
N GLU A 12 -14.74 3.49 10.75
CA GLU A 12 -15.38 3.73 9.46
C GLU A 12 -14.35 3.94 8.34
N ILE A 13 -13.29 4.69 8.63
CA ILE A 13 -12.20 4.96 7.68
C ILE A 13 -11.42 3.68 7.38
N GLU A 14 -11.09 2.88 8.39
CA GLU A 14 -10.41 1.59 8.24
C GLU A 14 -11.22 0.63 7.35
N ALA A 15 -12.53 0.54 7.56
CA ALA A 15 -13.39 -0.29 6.72
C ALA A 15 -13.35 0.13 5.24
N LEU A 16 -13.34 1.44 4.98
CA LEU A 16 -13.21 1.99 3.63
C LEU A 16 -11.83 1.70 3.02
N VAL A 17 -10.76 1.85 3.80
CA VAL A 17 -9.39 1.53 3.39
C VAL A 17 -9.26 0.04 3.06
N VAL A 18 -9.75 -0.85 3.92
CA VAL A 18 -9.73 -2.30 3.69
C VAL A 18 -10.51 -2.67 2.43
N SER A 19 -11.70 -2.10 2.24
CA SER A 19 -12.51 -2.33 1.03
C SER A 19 -11.76 -1.97 -0.25
N PHE A 20 -11.04 -0.84 -0.25
CA PHE A 20 -10.18 -0.45 -1.37
C PHE A 20 -9.02 -1.42 -1.56
N CYS A 21 -8.29 -1.74 -0.49
CA CYS A 21 -7.13 -2.62 -0.55
C CYS A 21 -7.49 -4.01 -1.05
N VAL A 22 -8.56 -4.62 -0.55
CA VAL A 22 -9.05 -5.94 -1.00
C VAL A 22 -9.41 -5.96 -2.49
N LYS A 23 -9.82 -4.81 -3.04
CA LYS A 23 -10.19 -4.67 -4.46
C LYS A 23 -9.01 -4.32 -5.36
N HIS A 24 -8.06 -3.51 -4.90
CA HIS A 24 -7.05 -2.88 -5.76
C HIS A 24 -5.59 -3.15 -5.37
N LEU A 25 -5.32 -3.53 -4.13
CA LEU A 25 -3.97 -3.70 -3.57
C LEU A 25 -3.79 -5.11 -2.97
N ASN A 26 -2.66 -5.35 -2.31
CA ASN A 26 -2.33 -6.61 -1.63
C ASN A 26 -2.35 -6.47 -0.10
N GLU A 27 -2.13 -7.59 0.60
CA GLU A 27 -2.14 -7.66 2.06
C GLU A 27 -1.05 -6.77 2.70
N ASP A 28 0.14 -6.69 2.10
CA ASP A 28 1.25 -5.89 2.62
C ASP A 28 0.91 -4.38 2.64
N LEU A 29 0.41 -3.87 1.51
CA LEU A 29 -0.02 -2.47 1.39
C LEU A 29 -1.24 -2.18 2.27
N GLN A 30 -2.15 -3.14 2.44
CA GLN A 30 -3.24 -3.03 3.40
C GLN A 30 -2.68 -2.87 4.83
N GLY A 31 -1.69 -3.67 5.20
CA GLY A 31 -1.02 -3.58 6.49
C GLY A 31 -0.40 -2.20 6.73
N TYR A 32 0.26 -1.62 5.72
CA TYR A 32 0.81 -0.26 5.81
C TYR A 32 -0.28 0.81 5.96
N ALA A 33 -1.38 0.69 5.22
CA ALA A 33 -2.49 1.63 5.29
C ALA A 33 -3.20 1.59 6.66
N LEU A 34 -3.42 0.39 7.21
CA LEU A 34 -4.00 0.23 8.56
C LEU A 34 -3.07 0.76 9.65
N ARG A 35 -1.76 0.52 9.53
CA ARG A 35 -0.78 1.13 10.45
C ARG A 35 -0.81 2.66 10.39
N LEU A 36 -1.05 3.24 9.22
CA LEU A 36 -1.22 4.69 9.10
C LEU A 36 -2.51 5.17 9.77
N CYS A 37 -3.61 4.41 9.67
CA CYS A 37 -4.84 4.66 10.42
C CYS A 37 -4.56 4.69 11.94
N ASP A 38 -3.89 3.67 12.47
CA ASP A 38 -3.52 3.59 13.89
C ASP A 38 -2.64 4.76 14.35
N THR A 39 -1.67 5.16 13.51
CA THR A 39 -0.79 6.29 13.80
C THR A 39 -1.55 7.62 13.83
N LEU A 40 -2.52 7.80 12.93
CA LEU A 40 -3.41 8.97 12.92
C LEU A 40 -4.33 8.98 14.14
N GLY A 41 -4.91 7.85 14.51
CA GLY A 41 -5.75 7.71 15.71
C GLY A 41 -5.06 8.09 17.01
N ARG A 42 -3.74 7.85 17.10
CA ARG A 42 -2.94 8.23 18.27
C ARG A 42 -2.56 9.71 18.32
N LYS A 43 -2.69 10.47 17.21
CA LYS A 43 -2.31 11.89 17.16
C LYS A 43 -3.42 12.80 17.67
N ARG A 44 -3.30 13.24 18.92
CA ARG A 44 -4.25 14.15 19.60
C ARG A 44 -4.59 15.43 18.82
N LYS A 45 -3.67 15.98 18.01
CA LYS A 45 -3.90 17.21 17.24
C LYS A 45 -4.71 16.99 15.95
N ILE A 46 -4.92 15.74 15.54
CA ILE A 46 -5.66 15.41 14.32
C ILE A 46 -7.09 15.05 14.71
N SER A 47 -8.06 15.83 14.23
CA SER A 47 -9.47 15.53 14.37
C SER A 47 -9.99 14.90 13.08
N MET A 48 -10.17 13.58 13.08
CA MET A 48 -10.69 12.83 11.93
C MET A 48 -12.20 13.01 11.76
N ILE A 49 -12.88 13.55 12.77
CA ILE A 49 -14.29 13.95 12.70
C ILE A 49 -14.47 15.07 11.66
N ARG A 50 -13.47 15.94 11.48
CA ARG A 50 -13.51 17.04 10.52
C ARG A 50 -13.23 16.54 9.10
N GLY A 51 -14.23 16.67 8.23
CA GLY A 51 -14.17 16.27 6.83
C GLY A 51 -14.88 14.95 6.55
N LYS A 52 -15.03 14.63 5.26
CA LYS A 52 -15.65 13.38 4.80
C LYS A 52 -14.71 12.19 5.04
N LYS A 53 -15.25 11.06 5.52
CA LYS A 53 -14.49 9.83 5.77
C LYS A 53 -13.85 9.27 4.50
N GLU A 54 -14.49 9.46 3.36
CA GLU A 54 -14.01 9.08 2.03
C GLU A 54 -12.74 9.84 1.66
N ILE A 55 -12.65 11.13 2.02
CA ILE A 55 -11.43 11.94 1.77
C ILE A 55 -10.30 11.45 2.67
N TRP A 56 -10.58 11.09 3.93
CA TRP A 56 -9.58 10.51 4.82
C TRP A 56 -9.05 9.17 4.31
N ALA A 57 -9.95 8.25 3.96
CA ALA A 57 -9.57 6.94 3.41
C ALA A 57 -8.76 7.08 2.11
N ALA A 58 -9.24 7.90 1.16
CA ALA A 58 -8.54 8.16 -0.09
C ALA A 58 -7.15 8.77 0.13
N SER A 59 -7.02 9.73 1.05
CA SER A 59 -5.72 10.34 1.38
C SER A 59 -4.76 9.37 2.04
N ILE A 60 -5.23 8.45 2.90
CA ILE A 60 -4.39 7.41 3.51
C ILE A 60 -3.83 6.48 2.42
N ILE A 61 -4.69 6.00 1.52
CA ILE A 61 -4.27 5.21 0.36
C ILE A 61 -3.28 6.00 -0.50
N TYR A 62 -3.52 7.28 -0.73
CA TYR A 62 -2.64 8.14 -1.52
C TYR A 62 -1.24 8.24 -0.91
N VAL A 63 -1.13 8.40 0.41
CA VAL A 63 0.16 8.42 1.12
C VAL A 63 0.90 7.09 0.92
N ILE A 64 0.22 5.96 1.15
CA ILE A 64 0.84 4.64 0.95
C ILE A 64 1.26 4.43 -0.51
N ALA A 65 0.45 4.89 -1.47
CA ALA A 65 0.77 4.83 -2.88
C ALA A 65 2.02 5.65 -3.24
N ARG A 66 2.20 6.85 -2.67
CA ARG A 66 3.42 7.65 -2.82
C ARG A 66 4.64 6.94 -2.24
N LEU A 67 4.54 6.46 -0.99
CA LEU A 67 5.65 5.83 -0.28
C LEU A 67 6.12 4.52 -0.93
N ASN A 68 5.25 3.87 -1.72
CA ASN A 68 5.54 2.61 -2.41
C ASN A 68 5.66 2.76 -3.94
N PHE A 69 5.79 4.00 -4.45
CA PHE A 69 5.92 4.29 -5.88
C PHE A 69 4.82 3.66 -6.76
N LEU A 70 3.59 3.55 -6.24
CA LEU A 70 2.49 2.89 -6.97
C LEU A 70 1.96 3.75 -8.12
N PHE A 71 2.29 5.04 -8.18
CA PHE A 71 1.92 5.90 -9.29
C PHE A 71 2.83 5.72 -10.51
N ASP A 72 3.88 4.92 -10.41
CA ASP A 72 4.77 4.60 -11.52
C ASP A 72 4.15 3.49 -12.39
N PRO A 73 3.92 3.71 -13.70
CA PRO A 73 3.42 2.69 -14.60
C PRO A 73 4.29 1.43 -14.69
N GLU A 74 5.58 1.53 -14.38
CA GLU A 74 6.50 0.38 -14.35
C GLU A 74 6.33 -0.47 -13.08
N ASN A 75 5.67 0.06 -12.05
CA ASN A 75 5.40 -0.69 -10.84
C ASN A 75 4.39 -1.81 -11.13
N GLU A 76 4.73 -3.05 -10.75
CA GLU A 76 3.80 -4.18 -10.88
C GLU A 76 2.46 -3.89 -10.22
N LEU A 77 2.44 -3.12 -9.12
CA LEU A 77 1.29 -2.67 -8.34
C LEU A 77 0.74 -1.30 -8.78
N PHE A 78 0.97 -0.88 -10.05
CA PHE A 78 0.52 0.42 -10.56
C PHE A 78 -0.94 0.74 -10.19
N LEU A 79 -1.12 1.94 -9.67
CA LEU A 79 -2.37 2.53 -9.24
C LEU A 79 -2.40 4.00 -9.69
N SER A 80 -3.39 4.37 -10.51
CA SER A 80 -3.58 5.76 -10.88
C SER A 80 -4.33 6.54 -9.78
N ALA A 81 -4.05 7.84 -9.68
CA ALA A 81 -4.80 8.74 -8.80
C ALA A 81 -6.29 8.79 -9.15
N ASP A 82 -6.65 8.61 -10.43
CA ASP A 82 -8.05 8.51 -10.87
C ASP A 82 -8.75 7.32 -10.25
N THR A 83 -8.13 6.12 -10.26
CA THR A 83 -8.73 4.94 -9.65
C THR A 83 -9.05 5.15 -8.16
N VAL A 84 -8.18 5.86 -7.43
CA VAL A 84 -8.45 6.23 -6.03
C VAL A 84 -9.62 7.22 -5.96
N CYS A 85 -9.62 8.27 -6.79
CA CYS A 85 -10.68 9.28 -6.79
C CYS A 85 -12.05 8.68 -7.13
N ASP A 86 -12.11 7.87 -8.19
CA ASP A 86 -13.31 7.21 -8.71
C ASP A 86 -13.91 6.28 -7.65
N PHE A 87 -13.08 5.49 -6.97
CA PHE A 87 -13.56 4.56 -5.94
C PHE A 87 -14.19 5.29 -4.74
N PHE A 88 -13.58 6.37 -4.29
CA PHE A 88 -14.04 7.10 -3.09
C PHE A 88 -14.99 8.27 -3.41
N GLY A 89 -15.24 8.58 -4.68
CA GLY A 89 -16.02 9.76 -5.09
C GLY A 89 -15.37 11.08 -4.67
N THR A 90 -14.05 11.19 -4.81
CA THR A 90 -13.25 12.34 -4.33
C THR A 90 -12.53 13.05 -5.47
N LYS A 91 -11.90 14.21 -5.17
CA LYS A 91 -11.13 15.00 -6.14
C LYS A 91 -9.63 14.91 -5.85
N LYS A 92 -8.81 14.78 -6.91
CA LYS A 92 -7.34 14.69 -6.85
C LYS A 92 -6.69 15.76 -5.97
N SER A 93 -7.04 17.03 -6.19
CA SER A 93 -6.46 18.16 -5.43
C SER A 93 -6.79 18.08 -3.94
N THR A 94 -8.00 17.65 -3.60
CA THR A 94 -8.44 17.51 -2.20
C THR A 94 -7.68 16.40 -1.48
N ILE A 95 -7.60 15.23 -2.10
CA ILE A 95 -6.94 14.07 -1.47
C ILE A 95 -5.42 14.25 -1.43
N GLY A 96 -4.81 14.86 -2.46
CA GLY A 96 -3.38 15.13 -2.52
C GLY A 96 -2.93 16.15 -1.48
N ASN A 97 -3.69 17.24 -1.30
CA ASN A 97 -3.41 18.23 -0.25
C ASN A 97 -3.53 17.62 1.15
N LYS A 98 -4.56 16.82 1.40
CA LYS A 98 -4.71 16.14 2.68
C LYS A 98 -3.66 15.05 2.90
N ALA A 99 -3.25 14.32 1.86
CA ALA A 99 -2.15 13.37 1.94
C ALA A 99 -0.85 14.04 2.40
N THR A 100 -0.53 15.21 1.83
CA THR A 100 0.63 16.00 2.27
C THR A 100 0.50 16.51 3.71
N GLN A 101 -0.71 16.87 4.16
CA GLN A 101 -0.94 17.19 5.57
C GLN A 101 -0.69 15.97 6.48
N ILE A 102 -1.11 14.77 6.07
CA ILE A 102 -0.87 13.52 6.80
C ILE A 102 0.63 13.20 6.85
N GLU A 103 1.33 13.28 5.72
CA GLU A 103 2.78 13.08 5.63
C GLU A 103 3.52 13.98 6.62
N ASN A 104 3.22 15.28 6.59
CA ASN A 104 3.83 16.26 7.48
C ASN A 104 3.47 16.01 8.96
N ALA A 105 2.19 15.72 9.25
CA ALA A 105 1.76 15.49 10.62
C ALA A 105 2.35 14.20 11.22
N CYS A 106 2.61 13.19 10.39
CA CYS A 106 3.20 11.91 10.76
C CYS A 106 4.72 11.83 10.55
N ASN A 107 5.34 12.88 10.03
CA ASN A 107 6.76 12.91 9.67
C ASN A 107 7.15 11.74 8.75
N LEU A 108 6.33 11.50 7.73
CA LEU A 108 6.55 10.44 6.74
C LEU A 108 7.25 11.02 5.53
N GLY A 109 8.49 10.59 5.30
CA GLY A 109 9.25 10.83 4.08
C GLY A 109 9.40 9.56 3.25
N MET A 110 10.05 9.68 2.09
CA MET A 110 10.43 8.52 1.27
C MET A 110 11.25 7.54 2.11
N GLY A 111 10.99 6.24 1.96
CA GLY A 111 11.66 5.20 2.74
C GLY A 111 11.19 5.09 4.20
N ALA A 112 10.06 5.70 4.57
CA ALA A 112 9.50 5.59 5.92
C ALA A 112 9.26 4.13 6.32
N GLN A 113 10.11 3.64 7.23
CA GLN A 113 10.11 2.25 7.64
C GLN A 113 8.73 1.85 8.20
N GLY A 114 8.24 0.71 7.73
CA GLY A 114 6.95 0.18 8.16
C GLY A 114 5.72 0.80 7.49
N TYR A 115 5.90 1.74 6.56
CA TYR A 115 4.85 2.25 5.65
C TYR A 115 5.17 1.98 4.17
N CYS A 116 6.33 1.38 3.90
CA CYS A 116 6.74 0.89 2.61
C CYS A 116 7.44 -0.46 2.73
N SER A 117 7.67 -1.12 1.58
CA SER A 117 8.36 -2.41 1.55
C SER A 117 9.78 -2.32 2.15
N PRO A 118 10.29 -3.39 2.77
CA PRO A 118 11.66 -3.41 3.28
C PRO A 118 12.71 -3.09 2.21
N GLU A 119 12.48 -3.53 0.97
CA GLU A 119 13.36 -3.24 -0.16
C GLU A 119 13.45 -1.72 -0.43
N ILE A 120 12.32 -1.02 -0.42
CA ILE A 120 12.28 0.44 -0.59
C ILE A 120 12.92 1.13 0.62
N SER A 121 12.55 0.74 1.84
CA SER A 121 13.09 1.39 3.04
C SER A 121 14.59 1.19 3.18
N ASP A 122 15.09 -0.01 2.88
CA ASP A 122 16.51 -0.33 2.99
C ASP A 122 17.34 0.33 1.87
N ALA A 123 16.77 0.50 0.67
CA ALA A 123 17.42 1.24 -0.41
C ALA A 123 17.55 2.74 -0.10
N LEU A 124 16.63 3.31 0.68
CA LEU A 124 16.59 4.74 1.01
C LEU A 124 17.16 5.06 2.40
N THR A 125 17.54 4.05 3.19
CA THR A 125 18.18 4.24 4.49
C THR A 125 19.69 4.16 4.34
N LEU A 126 20.40 5.23 4.70
CA LEU A 126 21.87 5.25 4.68
C LEU A 126 22.44 4.78 6.03
N VAL A 127 23.53 4.03 5.97
CA VAL A 127 24.29 3.54 7.12
C VAL A 127 25.77 3.85 6.95
N GLU A 128 26.46 4.17 8.04
CA GLU A 128 27.90 4.39 8.07
C GLU A 128 28.61 3.13 8.56
N LEU A 129 29.59 2.65 7.79
CA LEU A 129 30.43 1.52 8.15
C LEU A 129 31.54 1.94 9.13
N PRO A 130 32.17 0.99 9.86
CA PRO A 130 33.28 1.29 10.76
C PRO A 130 34.49 1.98 10.10
N ASN A 131 34.63 1.89 8.77
CA ASN A 131 35.66 2.56 7.99
C ASN A 131 35.26 3.96 7.50
N GLY A 132 34.10 4.48 7.91
CA GLY A 132 33.58 5.80 7.53
C GLY A 132 32.87 5.86 6.17
N LEU A 133 32.70 4.72 5.47
CA LEU A 133 31.94 4.69 4.22
C LEU A 133 30.43 4.73 4.49
N VAL A 134 29.70 5.58 3.77
CA VAL A 134 28.24 5.66 3.84
C VAL A 134 27.62 4.92 2.67
N ILE A 135 26.80 3.91 2.93
CA ILE A 135 26.11 3.12 1.90
C ILE A 135 24.61 2.96 2.21
N PRO A 136 23.77 2.66 1.22
CA PRO A 136 22.41 2.17 1.46
C PRO A 136 22.40 0.87 2.27
N LYS A 137 21.45 0.73 3.18
CA LYS A 137 21.25 -0.47 3.99
C LYS A 137 21.00 -1.71 3.12
N SER A 138 20.38 -1.54 1.95
CA SER A 138 20.16 -2.61 0.97
C SER A 138 21.45 -3.25 0.42
N MET A 139 22.59 -2.54 0.52
CA MET A 139 23.90 -3.05 0.12
C MET A 139 24.62 -3.81 1.24
N LEU A 140 24.08 -3.81 2.47
CA LEU A 140 24.64 -4.63 3.53
C LEU A 140 24.48 -6.12 3.19
N PRO A 141 25.49 -6.95 3.49
CA PRO A 141 25.33 -8.39 3.38
C PRO A 141 24.16 -8.82 4.26
N LYS A 142 23.22 -9.55 3.68
CA LYS A 142 22.13 -10.15 4.44
C LYS A 142 22.75 -11.13 5.45
N PRO A 143 22.33 -11.10 6.72
CA PRO A 143 22.87 -12.03 7.71
C PRO A 143 22.64 -13.46 7.23
N GLU A 144 23.71 -14.23 7.13
CA GLU A 144 23.66 -15.63 6.74
C GLU A 144 23.11 -16.42 7.94
N ILE A 145 21.86 -16.87 7.83
CA ILE A 145 21.25 -17.73 8.84
C ILE A 145 21.67 -19.16 8.53
N VAL A 146 22.64 -19.67 9.30
CA VAL A 146 23.03 -21.08 9.24
C VAL A 146 22.10 -21.87 10.15
N VAL A 147 21.38 -22.84 9.57
CA VAL A 147 20.54 -23.78 10.31
C VAL A 147 21.28 -25.11 10.33
N GLU A 148 21.60 -25.61 11.51
CA GLU A 148 22.22 -26.92 11.71
C GLU A 148 21.13 -27.96 12.00
N PHE A 149 21.23 -29.13 11.36
CA PHE A 149 20.29 -30.25 11.54
C PHE A 149 20.98 -31.40 12.27
N ALA A 150 20.25 -32.10 13.15
CA ALA A 150 20.85 -33.19 13.93
C ALA A 150 21.13 -34.43 13.07
N ASP A 151 20.34 -34.64 12.01
CA ASP A 151 20.55 -35.71 11.04
C ASP A 151 20.12 -35.33 9.60
N LYS A 152 20.47 -36.19 8.64
CA LYS A 152 20.12 -36.01 7.21
C LYS A 152 18.62 -36.10 6.93
N LYS A 153 17.84 -36.72 7.82
CA LYS A 153 16.40 -36.86 7.68
C LYS A 153 15.72 -35.54 8.00
N GLU A 154 16.09 -34.90 9.11
CA GLU A 154 15.65 -33.55 9.48
C GLU A 154 16.00 -32.52 8.41
N GLU A 155 17.23 -32.58 7.87
CA GLU A 155 17.64 -31.68 6.77
C GLU A 155 16.72 -31.84 5.55
N ARG A 156 16.44 -33.07 5.15
CA ARG A 156 15.56 -33.35 4.01
C ARG A 156 14.13 -32.86 4.25
N GLU A 157 13.57 -33.16 5.42
CA GLU A 157 12.24 -32.71 5.82
C GLU A 157 12.14 -31.18 5.82
N PHE A 158 13.15 -30.49 6.33
CA PHE A 158 13.22 -29.03 6.32
C PHE A 158 13.28 -28.47 4.90
N GLN A 159 14.12 -29.04 4.02
CA GLN A 159 14.21 -28.60 2.62
C GLN A 159 12.90 -28.82 1.86
N GLU A 160 12.25 -29.96 2.07
CA GLU A 160 10.94 -30.27 1.49
C GLU A 160 9.88 -29.27 1.96
N TYR A 161 9.84 -28.97 3.28
CA TYR A 161 8.95 -27.96 3.85
C TYR A 161 9.20 -26.57 3.28
N MET A 162 10.46 -26.11 3.23
CA MET A 162 10.81 -24.79 2.69
C MET A 162 10.46 -24.67 1.20
N ALA A 163 10.65 -25.74 0.43
CA ALA A 163 10.24 -25.79 -0.97
C ALA A 163 8.71 -25.73 -1.13
N GLU A 164 7.96 -26.41 -0.28
CA GLU A 164 6.50 -26.35 -0.25
C GLU A 164 6.00 -24.94 0.09
N GLN A 165 6.56 -24.31 1.14
CA GLN A 165 6.23 -22.92 1.50
C GLN A 165 6.50 -21.95 0.37
N LYS A 166 7.64 -22.12 -0.33
CA LYS A 166 7.96 -21.31 -1.51
C LYS A 166 6.93 -21.50 -2.62
N ARG A 167 6.54 -22.74 -2.93
CA ARG A 167 5.51 -23.04 -3.95
C ARG A 167 4.16 -22.43 -3.60
N LEU A 168 3.73 -22.56 -2.34
CA LEU A 168 2.48 -21.97 -1.86
C LEU A 168 2.50 -20.44 -1.97
N LYS A 169 3.62 -19.81 -1.62
CA LYS A 169 3.81 -18.36 -1.76
C LYS A 169 3.79 -17.91 -3.21
N ASP A 170 4.48 -18.65 -4.09
CA ASP A 170 4.52 -18.37 -5.53
C ASP A 170 3.12 -18.54 -6.15
N GLN A 171 2.37 -19.58 -5.77
CA GLN A 171 0.97 -19.79 -6.17
C GLN A 171 0.08 -18.64 -5.71
N LYS A 172 0.13 -18.27 -4.42
CA LYS A 172 -0.65 -17.13 -3.89
C LYS A 172 -0.33 -15.84 -4.65
N THR A 173 0.95 -15.58 -4.88
CA THR A 173 1.40 -14.39 -5.64
C THR A 173 0.86 -14.41 -7.07
N GLN A 174 0.86 -15.58 -7.72
CA GLN A 174 0.34 -15.74 -9.07
C GLN A 174 -1.19 -15.61 -9.14
N GLU A 175 -1.91 -16.16 -8.16
CA GLU A 175 -3.35 -16.01 -8.01
C GLU A 175 -3.73 -14.53 -7.80
N GLU A 176 -3.01 -13.80 -6.95
CA GLU A 176 -3.20 -12.36 -6.77
C GLU A 176 -2.91 -11.58 -8.05
N LYS A 177 -1.82 -11.91 -8.76
CA LYS A 177 -1.47 -11.30 -10.06
C LYS A 177 -2.55 -11.55 -11.11
N THR A 178 -3.06 -12.77 -11.23
CA THR A 178 -4.10 -13.12 -12.21
C THR A 178 -5.43 -12.43 -11.89
N ARG A 179 -5.90 -12.51 -10.65
CA ARG A 179 -7.09 -11.80 -10.16
C ARG A 179 -7.01 -10.30 -10.45
N ARG A 180 -5.84 -9.70 -10.20
CA ARG A 180 -5.63 -8.27 -10.43
C ARG A 180 -5.61 -7.90 -11.91
N ALA A 181 -5.01 -8.73 -12.76
CA ALA A 181 -5.07 -8.52 -14.21
C ALA A 181 -6.52 -8.53 -14.72
N GLU A 182 -7.38 -9.39 -14.17
CA GLU A 182 -8.82 -9.42 -14.49
C GLU A 182 -9.54 -8.14 -14.03
N ILE A 183 -9.26 -7.67 -12.80
CA ILE A 183 -9.82 -6.42 -12.28
C ILE A 183 -9.40 -5.24 -13.16
N ASN A 184 -8.13 -5.14 -13.52
CA ASN A 184 -7.62 -4.07 -14.39
C ASN A 184 -8.26 -4.12 -15.78
N ARG A 185 -8.45 -5.31 -16.36
CA ARG A 185 -9.18 -5.49 -17.63
C ARG A 185 -10.64 -5.04 -17.50
N LYS A 186 -11.31 -5.33 -16.38
CA LYS A 186 -12.68 -4.89 -16.13
C LYS A 186 -12.77 -3.37 -16.02
N ILE A 187 -11.90 -2.75 -15.22
CA ILE A 187 -11.83 -1.28 -15.08
C ILE A 187 -11.58 -0.62 -16.45
N ALA A 188 -10.65 -1.16 -17.25
CA ALA A 188 -10.38 -0.63 -18.59
C ALA A 188 -11.59 -0.74 -19.53
N ARG A 189 -12.36 -1.83 -19.44
CA ARG A 189 -13.61 -2.00 -20.21
C ARG A 189 -14.69 -1.01 -19.78
N ASP A 190 -14.87 -0.83 -18.47
CA ASP A 190 -15.89 0.06 -17.92
C ASP A 190 -15.56 1.54 -18.28
N LYS A 191 -14.28 1.95 -18.19
CA LYS A 191 -13.84 3.29 -18.64
C LYS A 191 -14.07 3.53 -20.13
N ARG A 192 -13.85 2.53 -20.99
CA ARG A 192 -14.14 2.64 -22.43
C ARG A 192 -15.63 2.86 -22.68
N LYS A 193 -16.50 2.10 -22.01
CA LYS A 193 -17.96 2.25 -22.13
C LYS A 193 -18.46 3.63 -21.69
N GLU A 194 -17.90 4.19 -20.62
CA GLU A 194 -18.23 5.54 -20.18
C GLU A 194 -17.79 6.60 -21.20
N GLN A 195 -16.62 6.45 -21.80
CA GLN A 195 -16.14 7.35 -22.87
C GLN A 195 -17.02 7.26 -24.12
N ASP A 196 -17.34 6.04 -24.57
CA ASP A 196 -18.19 5.82 -25.74
C ASP A 196 -19.61 6.38 -25.51
N GLY A 197 -20.17 6.20 -24.31
CA GLY A 197 -21.47 6.77 -23.92
C GLY A 197 -21.47 8.30 -23.84
N GLN A 198 -20.38 8.91 -23.36
CA GLN A 198 -20.24 10.36 -23.38
C GLN A 198 -20.15 10.93 -24.80
N LEU A 199 -19.46 10.25 -25.73
CA LEU A 199 -19.43 10.68 -27.14
C LEU A 199 -20.83 10.63 -27.77
N SER A 200 -21.60 9.57 -27.51
CA SER A 200 -22.95 9.42 -28.08
C SER A 200 -23.98 10.46 -27.60
N LEU A 201 -23.70 11.17 -26.49
CA LEU A 201 -24.58 12.22 -25.95
C LEU A 201 -24.40 13.58 -26.65
N PHE A 202 -23.35 13.75 -27.45
CA PHE A 202 -23.10 14.97 -28.23
C PHE A 202 -23.51 14.84 -29.71
N ASP A 203 -24.08 13.70 -30.10
CA ASP A 203 -24.47 13.39 -31.49
C ASP A 203 -26.00 13.49 -31.75
N ASP A 204 -26.81 13.96 -30.79
CA ASP A 204 -28.22 14.30 -31.04
C ASP A 204 -28.37 15.79 -31.47
N PRO A 205 -29.11 16.08 -32.58
CA PRO A 205 -29.10 17.36 -33.31
C PRO A 205 -29.79 18.55 -32.62
#